data_AF-A0A914GKJ3-F1
#
_entry.id   AF-A0A914GKJ3-F1
#
_cell.length_a   1.000
_cell.length_b   1.000
_cell.length_c   1.000
_cell.angle_alpha   90.00
_cell.angle_beta   90.00
_cell.angle_gamma   90.00
#
_symmetry.space_group_name_H-M   'P 1'
#
loop_
_entity.id
_entity.type
_entity.pdbx_description
1 polymer ?
#
loop_
_entity_poly.entity_id
_entity_poly.type
_entity_poly.pdbx_seq_one_letter_code
_entity_poly.pdbx_strand_id
1 'polypeptide(L)'
;MMVLEGMPLFLIELGIGQRLRTGPVGVWNAIHPYLGGVGVSAAVVSFLVGLYYNVIITWCVYYLYNSFTLTLPWSECPKEANGSTVIECERSTSPTKYYWNRKAIDTSP
;
A
#
# COMPACT_ATOMS: atom_id res chain seq x y z
N MET A 1 -4.64 4.41 23.78
CA MET A 1 -3.33 3.90 23.33
C MET A 1 -2.45 4.97 22.70
N MET A 2 -2.96 5.86 21.84
CA MET A 2 -2.12 6.90 21.20
C MET A 2 -1.29 7.76 22.18
N VAL A 3 -1.90 8.32 23.22
CA VAL A 3 -1.18 9.16 24.21
C VAL A 3 -0.27 8.34 25.14
N LEU A 4 -0.67 7.12 25.47
CA LEU A 4 0.04 6.28 26.45
C LEU A 4 1.17 5.44 25.86
N GLU A 5 1.13 5.15 24.56
CA GLU A 5 2.06 4.24 23.88
C GLU A 5 2.70 4.92 22.67
N GLY A 6 1.88 5.46 21.75
CA GLY A 6 2.38 6.08 20.52
C GLY A 6 3.24 7.32 20.78
N MET A 7 2.75 8.26 21.58
CA MET A 7 3.47 9.49 21.92
C MET A 7 4.81 9.22 22.63
N PRO A 8 4.88 8.40 23.70
CA PRO A 8 6.17 8.12 24.35
C PRO A 8 7.15 7.36 23.44
N LEU A 9 6.70 6.37 22.66
CA LEU A 9 7.57 5.64 21.73
C LEU A 9 8.17 6.57 20.67
N PHE A 10 7.35 7.42 20.06
CA PHE A 10 7.80 8.39 19.07
C PHE A 10 8.83 9.38 19.63
N LEU A 11 8.60 9.90 20.84
CA LEU A 11 9.52 10.83 21.50
C LEU A 11 10.86 10.16 21.83
N ILE A 12 10.85 8.91 22.30
CA ILE A 12 12.08 8.16 22.59
C ILE A 12 12.88 7.91 21.31
N GLU A 13 12.22 7.46 20.24
CA GLU A 13 12.87 7.19 18.96
C GLU A 13 13.50 8.45 18.35
N LEU A 14 12.77 9.57 18.36
CA LEU A 14 13.27 10.86 17.89
C LEU A 14 14.45 11.35 18.74
N GLY A 15 14.33 11.27 20.08
CA GLY A 15 15.38 11.71 21.00
C GLY A 15 16.67 10.91 20.89
N ILE A 16 16.58 9.58 20.77
CA ILE A 16 17.74 8.70 20.57
C ILE A 16 18.38 8.98 19.20
N GLY A 17 17.56 9.10 18.15
CA GLY A 17 18.04 9.41 16.79
C GLY A 17 18.79 10.74 16.72
N GLN A 18 18.27 11.80 17.34
CA GLN A 18 18.93 13.11 17.40
C GLN A 18 20.25 13.08 18.18
N ARG A 19 20.32 12.30 19.27
CA ARG A 19 21.53 12.18 20.11
C ARG A 19 22.64 11.39 19.44
N LEU A 20 22.31 10.23 18.88
CA LEU A 20 23.30 9.29 18.32
C LEU A 20 23.63 9.56 16.86
N ARG A 21 22.78 10.29 16.12
CA ARG A 21 22.98 10.69 14.71
C ARG A 21 23.38 9.54 13.78
N THR A 22 22.86 8.36 14.07
CA THR A 22 23.14 7.13 13.31
C THR A 22 21.83 6.48 12.90
N GLY A 23 21.89 5.59 11.89
CA GLY A 23 20.74 4.79 11.50
C GLY A 23 20.34 3.78 12.57
N PRO A 24 19.18 3.12 12.42
CA PRO A 24 18.61 2.23 13.44
C PRO A 24 19.54 1.09 13.86
N VAL A 25 20.26 0.46 12.92
CA VAL A 25 21.26 -0.57 13.25
C VAL A 25 22.41 0.00 14.10
N GLY A 26 22.88 1.20 13.76
CA GLY A 26 23.94 1.89 14.51
C GLY A 26 23.51 2.30 15.91
N VAL A 27 22.28 2.80 16.05
CA VAL A 27 21.67 3.18 17.34
C VAL A 27 21.63 1.99 18.30
N TRP A 28 21.06 0.86 17.87
CA TRP A 28 20.92 -0.30 18.75
C TRP A 28 22.26 -0.95 19.09
N ASN A 29 23.20 -0.98 18.14
CA ASN A 29 24.56 -1.47 18.38
C ASN A 29 25.35 -0.58 19.36
N ALA A 30 25.13 0.74 19.33
CA ALA A 30 25.76 1.69 20.25
C ALA A 30 25.22 1.60 21.69
N ILE A 31 23.96 1.17 21.86
CA ILE A 31 23.38 0.90 23.18
C ILE A 31 23.92 -0.42 23.74
N HIS A 32 23.82 -1.50 22.95
CA HIS A 32 24.40 -2.80 23.32
C HIS A 32 24.60 -3.67 22.07
N PRO A 33 25.76 -4.33 21.88
CA PRO A 33 26.04 -5.11 20.67
C PRO A 33 25.05 -6.24 20.39
N TYR A 34 24.54 -6.93 21.42
CA TYR A 34 23.47 -7.93 21.27
C TYR A 34 22.13 -7.37 20.76
N LEU A 35 21.86 -6.07 20.87
CA LEU A 35 20.63 -5.44 20.40
C LEU A 35 20.67 -5.03 18.92
N GLY A 36 21.82 -5.17 18.24
CA GLY A 36 21.96 -4.83 16.82
C GLY A 36 20.93 -5.50 15.91
N GLY A 37 20.45 -6.70 16.29
CA GLY A 37 19.40 -7.43 15.58
C GLY A 37 18.08 -6.67 15.47
N VAL A 38 17.75 -5.80 16.44
CA VAL A 38 16.53 -4.97 16.41
C VAL A 38 16.56 -4.03 15.22
N GLY A 39 17.69 -3.36 14.98
CA GLY A 39 17.84 -2.46 13.83
C GLY A 39 17.75 -3.20 12.49
N VAL A 40 18.30 -4.42 12.42
CA VAL A 40 18.22 -5.24 11.21
C VAL A 40 16.78 -5.69 10.95
N SER A 41 16.06 -6.12 11.98
CA SER A 41 14.63 -6.47 11.85
C SER A 41 13.78 -5.30 11.38
N ALA A 42 14.04 -4.09 11.88
CA ALA A 42 13.35 -2.88 11.42
C ALA A 42 13.59 -2.60 9.93
N ALA A 43 14.81 -2.82 9.43
CA ALA A 43 15.14 -2.70 8.02
C ALA A 43 14.43 -3.76 7.16
N VAL A 44 14.40 -5.02 7.61
CA VAL A 44 13.69 -6.11 6.92
C VAL A 44 12.20 -5.84 6.85
N VAL A 45 11.56 -5.43 7.95
CA VAL A 45 10.13 -5.07 7.97
C VAL A 45 9.87 -3.90 7.03
N SER A 46 10.70 -2.85 7.07
CA SER A 46 10.55 -1.69 6.17
C SER A 46 10.65 -2.09 4.70
N PHE A 47 11.56 -3.03 4.37
CA PHE A 47 11.69 -3.56 3.02
C PHE A 47 10.44 -4.35 2.59
N LEU A 48 9.97 -5.28 3.42
CA LEU A 48 8.76 -6.07 3.14
C LEU A 48 7.52 -5.19 2.99
N VAL A 49 7.37 -4.19 3.85
CA VAL A 49 6.28 -3.19 3.76
C VAL A 49 6.39 -2.40 2.46
N GLY A 50 7.60 -1.96 2.11
CA GLY A 50 7.86 -1.28 0.85
C GLY A 50 7.43 -2.09 -0.36
N LEU A 51 7.66 -3.40 -0.39
CA LEU A 51 7.31 -4.24 -1.55
C LEU A 51 5.81 -4.20 -1.88
N TYR A 52 4.94 -4.44 -0.90
CA TYR A 52 3.49 -4.47 -1.18
C TYR A 52 2.87 -3.06 -1.23
N TYR A 53 3.38 -2.09 -0.47
CA TYR A 53 2.85 -0.72 -0.52
C TYR A 53 3.10 -0.05 -1.87
N ASN A 54 4.24 -0.32 -2.51
CA ASN A 54 4.49 0.20 -3.85
C ASN A 54 3.46 -0.31 -4.87
N VAL A 55 3.02 -1.57 -4.75
CA VAL A 55 1.94 -2.11 -5.60
C VAL A 55 0.63 -1.32 -5.41
N ILE A 56 0.27 -1.00 -4.17
CA ILE A 56 -0.92 -0.20 -3.87
C ILE A 56 -0.80 1.20 -4.49
N ILE A 57 0.38 1.84 -4.36
CA ILE A 57 0.63 3.15 -4.96
C ILE A 57 0.50 3.06 -6.49
N THR A 58 1.02 2.00 -7.12
CA THR A 58 0.83 1.77 -8.56
C THR A 58 -0.64 1.70 -8.94
N TRP A 59 -1.48 0.99 -8.17
CA TRP A 59 -2.91 0.98 -8.41
C TRP A 59 -3.54 2.38 -8.28
N CYS A 60 -3.19 3.14 -7.25
CA CYS A 60 -3.67 4.52 -7.09
C CYS A 60 -3.29 5.42 -8.28
N VAL A 61 -2.03 5.34 -8.75
CA VAL A 61 -1.57 6.10 -9.92
C VAL A 61 -2.28 5.65 -11.20
N TYR A 62 -2.50 4.35 -11.37
CA TYR A 62 -3.28 3.81 -12.49
C TYR A 62 -4.71 4.36 -12.51
N TYR A 63 -5.40 4.36 -11.37
CA TYR A 63 -6.74 4.94 -11.24
C TYR A 63 -6.73 6.46 -11.44
N LEU A 64 -5.72 7.16 -10.95
CA LEU A 64 -5.55 8.60 -11.15
C LEU A 64 -5.42 8.95 -12.64
N TYR A 65 -4.56 8.23 -13.37
CA TYR A 65 -4.39 8.42 -14.81
C TYR A 65 -5.69 8.21 -15.58
N ASN A 66 -6.43 7.14 -15.25
CA ASN A 66 -7.72 6.84 -15.88
C ASN A 66 -8.86 7.77 -15.44
N SER A 67 -8.64 8.67 -14.47
CA SER A 67 -9.64 9.65 -14.04
C SER A 67 -9.66 10.90 -14.93
N PHE A 68 -8.67 11.10 -15.80
CA PHE A 68 -8.62 12.23 -16.73
C PHE A 68 -9.45 12.03 -18.01
N THR A 69 -10.52 11.24 -17.94
CA THR A 69 -11.48 11.02 -19.04
C THR A 69 -12.85 11.59 -18.70
N LEU A 70 -13.62 12.02 -19.71
CA LEU A 70 -14.96 12.60 -19.51
C LEU A 70 -15.94 11.61 -18.88
N THR A 71 -15.91 10.36 -19.37
CA THR A 71 -16.66 9.23 -18.83
C THR A 71 -15.66 8.30 -18.14
N LEU A 72 -15.90 7.98 -16.86
CA LEU A 72 -15.00 7.13 -16.10
C LEU A 72 -15.13 5.68 -16.57
N PRO A 73 -14.04 4.94 -16.77
CA PRO A 73 -14.10 3.60 -17.36
C PRO A 73 -14.74 2.54 -16.44
N TRP A 74 -15.00 2.88 -15.18
CA TRP A 74 -15.75 2.06 -14.21
C TRP A 74 -17.14 2.61 -13.88
N SER A 75 -17.66 3.61 -14.60
CA SER A 75 -19.00 4.15 -14.36
C SER A 75 -20.11 3.23 -14.89
N GLU A 76 -19.87 2.53 -15.98
CA GLU A 76 -20.86 1.69 -16.66
C GLU A 76 -20.27 0.32 -17.04
N CYS A 77 -21.14 -0.68 -17.16
CA CYS A 77 -20.74 -1.99 -17.67
C CYS A 77 -20.46 -1.94 -19.17
N PRO A 78 -19.37 -2.56 -19.65
CA PRO A 78 -19.12 -2.66 -21.08
C PRO A 78 -20.21 -3.50 -21.77
N LYS A 79 -20.46 -3.18 -23.05
CA LYS A 79 -21.35 -3.92 -23.94
C LYS A 79 -20.54 -4.79 -24.89
N GLU A 80 -21.06 -5.99 -25.17
CA GLU A 80 -20.54 -6.94 -26.16
C GLU A 80 -20.82 -6.47 -27.60
N ALA A 81 -20.19 -7.11 -28.59
CA ALA A 81 -20.38 -6.79 -30.02
C ALA A 81 -21.83 -6.95 -30.50
N ASN A 82 -22.63 -7.77 -29.81
CA ASN A 82 -24.06 -7.97 -30.09
C ASN A 82 -24.96 -6.92 -29.40
N GLY A 83 -24.38 -5.91 -28.75
CA GLY A 83 -25.09 -4.85 -28.03
C GLY A 83 -25.60 -5.23 -26.63
N SER A 84 -25.52 -6.50 -26.23
CA SER A 84 -25.84 -6.97 -24.88
C SER A 84 -24.79 -6.55 -23.86
N THR A 85 -25.18 -6.33 -22.60
CA THR A 85 -24.23 -6.12 -21.49
C THR A 85 -23.39 -7.37 -21.25
N VAL A 86 -22.12 -7.19 -20.85
CA VAL A 86 -21.28 -8.31 -20.44
C VAL A 86 -21.92 -9.00 -19.24
N ILE A 87 -22.29 -10.28 -19.41
CA ILE A 87 -23.03 -11.08 -18.41
C ILE A 87 -22.30 -11.09 -17.06
N GLU A 88 -20.96 -11.11 -17.09
CA GLU A 88 -20.15 -11.08 -15.88
C GLU A 88 -20.24 -9.74 -15.14
N CYS A 89 -20.34 -8.62 -15.85
CA CYS A 89 -20.50 -7.30 -15.24
C CYS A 89 -21.90 -7.13 -14.67
N GLU A 90 -22.93 -7.66 -15.35
CA GLU A 90 -24.32 -7.64 -14.87
C GLU A 90 -24.51 -8.55 -13.64
N ARG A 91 -23.81 -9.68 -13.61
CA ARG A 91 -23.80 -10.58 -12.44
C ARG A 91 -22.98 -10.02 -11.28
N SER A 92 -22.07 -9.09 -11.55
CA SER A 92 -21.29 -8.40 -10.52
C SER A 92 -22.14 -7.36 -9.80
N THR A 93 -21.94 -7.20 -8.48
CA THR A 93 -22.67 -6.22 -7.66
C THR A 93 -22.53 -4.77 -8.14
N SER A 94 -21.44 -4.43 -8.83
CA SER A 94 -21.20 -3.08 -9.36
C SER A 94 -20.22 -3.10 -10.55
N PRO A 95 -20.31 -2.11 -11.47
CA PRO A 95 -19.36 -1.95 -12.58
C PRO A 95 -17.93 -1.70 -12.09
N THR A 96 -17.74 -1.06 -10.94
CA THR A 96 -16.44 -0.87 -10.31
C THR A 96 -15.77 -2.18 -9.90
N LYS A 97 -16.56 -3.14 -9.38
CA LYS A 97 -16.04 -4.45 -8.98
C LYS A 97 -15.62 -5.27 -10.20
N TYR A 98 -16.39 -5.20 -11.28
CA TYR A 98 -15.99 -5.78 -12.57
C TYR A 98 -14.70 -5.13 -13.09
N TYR A 99 -14.62 -3.80 -13.10
CA TYR A 99 -13.43 -3.09 -13.57
C TYR A 99 -12.18 -3.45 -12.77
N TRP A 100 -12.28 -3.53 -11.44
CA TRP A 100 -11.16 -3.96 -10.60
C TRP A 100 -10.69 -5.36 -11.03
N ASN A 101 -11.57 -6.36 -10.97
CA ASN A 101 -11.20 -7.77 -11.19
C ASN A 101 -10.80 -8.09 -12.63
N ARG A 102 -11.36 -7.43 -13.64
CA ARG A 102 -11.11 -7.75 -15.07
C ARG A 102 -10.22 -6.78 -15.81
N LYS A 103 -10.10 -5.53 -15.36
CA LYS A 103 -9.29 -4.51 -16.04
C LYS A 103 -8.07 -4.09 -15.21
N ALA A 104 -8.21 -3.93 -13.90
CA ALA A 104 -7.14 -3.41 -13.06
C ALA A 104 -6.15 -4.49 -12.60
N ILE A 105 -6.65 -5.64 -12.12
CA ILE A 105 -5.81 -6.72 -11.58
C ILE A 105 -5.84 -8.03 -12.39
N ASP A 106 -6.74 -8.13 -13.36
CA ASP A 106 -6.92 -9.31 -14.23
C ASP A 106 -6.88 -10.64 -13.45
N THR A 107 -7.77 -10.76 -12.48
CA THR A 107 -7.87 -11.95 -11.62
C THR A 107 -8.39 -13.15 -12.39
N SER A 108 -7.86 -14.33 -12.05
CA SER A 108 -8.38 -15.61 -12.53
C SER A 108 -9.89 -15.73 -12.23
N PRO A 109 -10.66 -16.34 -13.15
CA PRO A 109 -12.12 -16.46 -13.02
C PRO A 109 -12.57 -17.32 -11.84
#